data_AF-A0A349E7P0-F1
#
_entry.id   AF-A0A349E7P0-F1
#
_cell.length_a   1.000
_cell.length_b   1.000
_cell.length_c   1.000
_cell.angle_alpha   90.00
_cell.angle_beta   90.00
_cell.angle_gamma   90.00
#
_symmetry.space_group_name_H-M   'P 1'
#
loop_
_entity.id
_entity.type
_entity.pdbx_description
1 polymer ?
#
loop_
_entity_poly.entity_id
_entity_poly.type
_entity_poly.pdbx_seq_one_letter_code
_entity_poly.pdbx_strand_id
1 'polypeptide(L)' 'MKTMTCEQLGGACDEAFAAESIEKIAEMSKAHAMQIFQQRNYAHLLAAEKMKNLIPDPYAMKNWLESRRKEFEALVED' A
#
# COMPACT_ATOMS: atom_id res chain seq x y z
N MET A 1 -10.64 4.05 -14.55
CA MET A 1 -10.22 3.82 -13.13
C MET A 1 -8.92 3.05 -13.15
N LYS A 2 -8.15 2.99 -12.06
CA LYS A 2 -6.87 2.27 -12.05
C LYS A 2 -6.82 1.31 -10.87
N THR A 3 -6.14 0.19 -11.06
CA THR A 3 -6.05 -0.88 -10.06
C THR A 3 -4.63 -1.06 -9.54
N MET A 4 -4.47 -1.08 -8.21
CA MET A 4 -3.22 -1.48 -7.54
C MET A 4 -3.47 -2.60 -6.54
N THR A 5 -2.48 -3.45 -6.33
CA THR A 5 -2.55 -4.53 -5.34
C THR A 5 -2.03 -4.12 -3.96
N CYS A 6 -2.45 -4.84 -2.93
CA CYS A 6 -1.93 -4.68 -1.58
C CYS A 6 -0.40 -4.82 -1.54
N GLU A 7 0.19 -5.76 -2.29
CA GLU A 7 1.65 -5.89 -2.43
C GLU A 7 2.30 -4.64 -3.05
N GLN A 8 1.73 -4.10 -4.15
CA GLN A 8 2.22 -2.86 -4.76
C GLN A 8 2.17 -1.69 -3.78
N LEU A 9 1.23 -1.69 -2.84
CA LEU A 9 1.09 -0.66 -1.80
C LEU A 9 1.90 -0.96 -0.53
N GLY A 10 2.78 -1.96 -0.54
CA GLY A 10 3.67 -2.31 0.58
C GLY A 10 3.09 -3.32 1.58
N GLY A 11 1.98 -3.97 1.24
CA GLY A 11 1.40 -5.08 1.97
C GLY A 11 1.96 -6.43 1.53
N ALA A 12 1.21 -7.51 1.81
CA ALA A 12 1.70 -8.88 1.68
C ALA A 12 0.81 -9.82 0.85
N CYS A 13 -0.19 -9.29 0.14
CA CYS A 13 -1.11 -10.10 -0.66
C CYS A 13 -1.53 -9.39 -1.94
N ASP A 14 -2.23 -10.13 -2.81
CA ASP A 14 -2.66 -9.68 -4.13
C ASP A 14 -4.05 -9.02 -4.15
N GLU A 15 -4.56 -8.62 -2.99
CA GLU A 15 -5.87 -7.95 -2.91
C GLU A 15 -5.85 -6.69 -3.79
N ALA A 16 -6.79 -6.60 -4.73
CA ALA A 16 -6.79 -5.58 -5.76
C ALA A 16 -7.72 -4.43 -5.39
N PHE A 17 -7.21 -3.21 -5.43
CA PHE A 17 -7.95 -1.99 -5.14
C PHE A 17 -8.06 -1.14 -6.40
N ALA A 18 -9.28 -0.97 -6.89
CA ALA A 18 -9.58 -0.14 -8.04
C ALA A 18 -10.21 1.18 -7.59
N ALA A 19 -9.62 2.32 -7.98
CA ALA A 19 -10.23 3.63 -7.75
C ALA A 19 -9.76 4.68 -8.78
N GLU A 20 -10.35 5.87 -8.70
CA GLU A 20 -10.01 7.00 -9.56
C GLU A 20 -8.76 7.75 -9.11
N SER A 21 -8.31 7.54 -7.86
CA SER A 21 -7.15 8.23 -7.30
C SER A 21 -6.38 7.34 -6.34
N ILE A 22 -5.08 7.61 -6.18
CA ILE A 22 -4.22 6.88 -5.24
C ILE A 22 -4.66 7.08 -3.78
N GLU A 23 -5.26 8.22 -3.46
CA GLU A 23 -5.79 8.51 -2.12
C GLU A 23 -6.92 7.54 -1.76
N LYS A 24 -7.88 7.34 -2.67
CA LYS A 24 -8.95 6.34 -2.48
C LYS A 24 -8.38 4.93 -2.33
N ILE A 25 -7.39 4.56 -3.16
CA ILE A 25 -6.69 3.27 -3.04
C ILE A 25 -5.97 3.14 -1.69
N ALA A 26 -5.32 4.19 -1.22
CA ALA A 26 -4.63 4.19 0.07
C ALA A 26 -5.62 4.03 1.24
N GLU A 27 -6.80 4.64 1.17
CA GLU A 27 -7.87 4.43 2.15
C GLU A 27 -8.37 2.99 2.15
N MET A 28 -8.59 2.39 0.97
CA MET A 28 -8.98 0.97 0.82
C MET A 28 -7.90 0.03 1.38
N SER A 29 -6.64 0.28 1.04
CA SER A 29 -5.49 -0.49 1.54
C SER A 29 -5.33 -0.36 3.05
N LYS A 30 -5.58 0.82 3.62
CA LYS A 30 -5.57 1.03 5.07
C LYS A 30 -6.70 0.28 5.76
N ALA A 31 -7.91 0.30 5.21
CA ALA A 31 -9.05 -0.45 5.75
C ALA A 31 -8.75 -1.96 5.75
N HIS A 32 -8.21 -2.47 4.65
CA HIS A 32 -7.73 -3.84 4.53
C HIS A 32 -6.67 -4.18 5.60
N ALA A 33 -5.65 -3.34 5.74
CA ALA A 33 -4.61 -3.53 6.75
C ALA A 33 -5.19 -3.59 8.17
N MET A 34 -6.20 -2.78 8.49
CA MET A 34 -6.88 -2.81 9.80
C MET A 34 -7.64 -4.12 10.02
N GLN A 35 -8.32 -4.65 9.00
CA GLN A 35 -9.03 -5.93 9.09
C GLN A 35 -8.07 -7.08 9.34
N ILE A 36 -6.98 -7.12 8.58
CA ILE A 36 -5.98 -8.18 8.68
C ILE A 36 -5.16 -8.08 9.98
N PHE A 37 -4.94 -6.87 10.49
CA PHE A 37 -4.26 -6.67 11.78
C PHE A 37 -5.00 -7.36 12.93
N GLN A 38 -6.34 -7.33 12.94
CA GLN A 38 -7.14 -8.04 13.94
C GLN A 38 -7.01 -9.57 13.83
N GLN A 39 -6.79 -10.07 12.62
CA GLN A 39 -6.61 -11.51 12.35
C GLN A 39 -5.20 -12.01 12.69
N ARG A 40 -4.26 -11.10 13.05
CA ARG A 40 -2.84 -11.42 13.31
C ARG A 40 -2.18 -12.19 12.17
N ASN A 41 -2.52 -11.89 10.92
CA ASN A 41 -1.88 -12.53 9.77
C ASN A 41 -0.38 -12.20 9.76
N TYR A 42 0.43 -13.25 9.85
CA TYR A 42 1.87 -13.14 9.96
C TYR A 42 2.52 -12.43 8.76
N ALA A 43 2.01 -12.66 7.54
CA ALA A 43 2.55 -12.05 6.33
C ALA A 43 2.38 -10.52 6.35
N HIS A 44 1.19 -10.04 6.74
CA HIS A 44 0.92 -8.61 6.89
C HIS A 44 1.66 -7.98 8.07
N LEU A 45 1.87 -8.72 9.17
CA LEU A 45 2.70 -8.23 10.28
C LEU A 45 4.16 -8.01 9.85
N LEU A 46 4.71 -8.92 9.03
CA LEU A 46 6.05 -8.78 8.48
C LEU A 46 6.15 -7.59 7.52
N ALA A 47 5.14 -7.37 6.68
CA ALA A 47 5.08 -6.19 5.80
C ALA A 47 5.00 -4.89 6.62
N ALA A 48 4.21 -4.86 7.69
CA ALA A 48 4.15 -3.72 8.61
C ALA A 48 5.50 -3.46 9.30
N GLU A 49 6.28 -4.50 9.60
CA GLU A 49 7.63 -4.34 10.15
C GLU A 49 8.61 -3.71 9.15
N LYS A 50 8.54 -4.09 7.87
CA LYS A 50 9.31 -3.41 6.81
C LYS A 50 8.94 -1.93 6.72
N MET A 51 7.65 -1.62 6.87
CA MET A 51 7.17 -0.24 6.88
C MET A 51 7.68 0.53 8.11
N LYS A 52 7.77 -0.11 9.29
CA LYS A 52 8.37 0.50 10.49
C LYS A 52 9.83 0.89 10.29
N ASN A 53 10.60 0.17 9.48
CA ASN A 53 11.99 0.53 9.17
C ASN A 53 12.11 1.77 8.29
N LEU A 54 11.06 2.11 7.53
CA LEU A 54 10.99 3.32 6.71
C LEU A 54 10.55 4.56 7.50
N ILE A 55 9.77 4.39 8.58
CA ILE A 55 9.26 5.50 9.42
C ILE A 55 10.36 6.39 10.05
N PRO A 56 11.48 5.87 10.60
CA PRO A 56 12.48 6.73 11.23
C PRO A 56 13.26 7.59 10.23
N ASP A 57 13.24 7.25 8.93
CA ASP A 57 13.86 8.04 7.88
C ASP A 57 12.78 8.79 7.06
N PRO A 58 12.59 10.09 7.31
CA PRO A 58 11.59 10.89 6.60
C PRO A 58 11.86 10.98 5.09
N TYR A 59 13.11 10.85 4.64
CA TYR A 59 13.45 10.84 3.22
C TYR A 59 13.08 9.50 2.58
N ALA A 60 13.37 8.38 3.25
CA ALA A 60 12.98 7.05 2.79
C ALA A 60 11.46 6.93 2.67
N MET A 61 10.71 7.40 3.68
CA MET A 61 9.25 7.43 3.64
C MET A 61 8.72 8.30 2.49
N LYS A 62 9.27 9.50 2.31
CA LYS A 62 8.86 10.40 1.22
C LYS A 62 9.12 9.77 -0.15
N ASN A 63 10.31 9.21 -0.36
CA ASN A 63 10.68 8.55 -1.62
C ASN A 63 9.79 7.34 -1.92
N TRP A 64 9.45 6.56 -0.88
CA TRP A 64 8.53 5.45 -1.01
C TRP A 64 7.14 5.91 -1.45
N LEU A 65 6.56 6.92 -0.78
CA LEU A 65 5.25 7.49 -1.15
C LEU A 65 5.24 8.05 -2.57
N GLU A 66 6.28 8.79 -2.96
CA GLU A 66 6.42 9.34 -4.31
C GLU A 66 6.55 8.24 -5.37
N SER A 67 7.25 7.13 -5.06
CA SER A 67 7.31 5.96 -5.96
C SER A 67 5.92 5.37 -6.19
N ARG A 68 5.16 5.14 -5.11
CA ARG A 68 3.80 4.59 -5.21
C ARG A 68 2.87 5.50 -6.02
N ARG A 69 2.99 6.83 -5.87
CA ARG A 69 2.24 7.79 -6.70
C ARG A 69 2.60 7.67 -8.18
N LYS A 70 3.89 7.65 -8.51
CA LYS A 70 4.36 7.50 -9.90
C LYS A 70 3.93 6.17 -10.51
N GLU A 71 3.97 5.09 -9.74
CA GLU A 71 3.48 3.78 -10.17
C GLU A 71 1.99 3.85 -10.52
N PHE A 72 1.16 4.44 -9.65
CA PHE A 72 -0.25 4.65 -9.95
C PHE A 72 -0.48 5.52 -11.20
N GLU A 73 0.26 6.62 -11.34
CA GLU A 73 0.17 7.50 -12.51
C GLU A 73 0.55 6.79 -13.80
N ALA A 74 1.52 5.88 -13.76
CA ALA A 74 1.99 5.09 -14.89
C ALA A 74 1.06 3.92 -15.27
N LEU A 75 0.13 3.52 -14.39
CA LEU A 75 -0.85 2.50 -14.73
C LEU A 75 -1.77 2.98 -15.86
N VAL A 76 -2.11 2.04 -16.74
CA VAL A 76 -3.18 2.22 -17.72
C VAL A 76 -4.52 2.20 -16.98
N GLU A 77 -5.48 2.98 -17.45
CA GLU A 77 -6.84 2.88 -16.93
C GLU A 77 -7.46 1.54 -17.34
N ASP A 78 -8.14 0.90 -16.39
CA ASP A 78 -8.95 -0.31 -16.58
C ASP A 78 -10.14 -0.07 -17.51
#